data_AF-A0A352GM53-F1
#
_entry.id   AF-A0A352GM53-F1
#
_cell.length_a   1.000
_cell.length_b   1.000
_cell.length_c   1.000
_cell.angle_alpha   90.00
_cell.angle_beta   90.00
_cell.angle_gamma   90.00
#
_symmetry.space_group_name_H-M   'P 1'
#
loop_
_entity.id
_entity.type
_entity.pdbx_description
1 polymer ?
#
loop_
_entity_poly.entity_id
_entity_poly.type
_entity_poly.pdbx_seq_one_letter_code
_entity_poly.pdbx_strand_id
1 'polypeptide(L)'
;ERNRESAERIKQLMFTFDDLIKVDPGGIQTLLRQVEKEQLALALKGASDEVKDLFFSNMSERAGKMMKEDMEAMGAVRLKDVDEAQSAIVQVAKNLSDSGEIVIATGDEEGELVF
;
A
#
# COMPACT_ATOMS: atom_id res chain seq x y z
N GLU A 1 3.64 -22.99 -23.13
CA GLU A 1 2.40 -22.19 -22.94
C GLU A 1 1.70 -22.28 -21.57
N ARG A 2 1.28 -23.45 -21.04
CA ARG A 2 0.30 -23.54 -19.92
C ARG A 2 0.70 -22.98 -18.54
N ASN A 3 1.98 -22.66 -18.30
CA ASN A 3 2.45 -22.06 -17.05
C ASN A 3 2.40 -20.52 -17.03
N ARG A 4 2.35 -19.85 -18.20
CA ARG A 4 2.32 -18.38 -18.24
C ARG A 4 0.96 -17.81 -17.85
N GLU A 5 -0.14 -18.40 -18.31
CA GLU A 5 -1.50 -18.00 -17.90
C GLU A 5 -1.75 -18.21 -16.40
N SER A 6 -1.24 -19.30 -15.82
CA SER A 6 -1.37 -19.54 -14.38
C SER A 6 -0.53 -18.57 -13.55
N ALA A 7 0.69 -18.24 -13.99
CA ALA A 7 1.54 -17.26 -13.29
C ALA A 7 1.00 -15.83 -13.39
N GLU A 8 0.40 -15.44 -14.53
CA GLU A 8 -0.26 -14.14 -14.68
C GLU A 8 -1.55 -14.04 -13.86
N ARG A 9 -2.35 -15.11 -13.77
CA ARG A 9 -3.49 -15.18 -12.84
C ARG A 9 -3.05 -15.15 -11.37
N ILE A 10 -1.96 -15.82 -11.01
CA ILE A 10 -1.40 -15.76 -9.65
C ILE A 10 -0.90 -14.34 -9.33
N LYS A 11 -0.30 -13.63 -10.31
CA LYS A 11 0.09 -12.21 -10.13
C LYS A 11 -1.10 -11.27 -10.05
N GLN A 12 -2.17 -11.50 -10.79
CA GLN A 12 -3.42 -10.74 -10.68
C GLN A 12 -4.13 -10.97 -9.33
N LEU A 13 -3.81 -12.06 -8.62
CA LEU A 13 -4.23 -12.33 -7.24
C LEU A 13 -3.27 -11.74 -6.18
N MET A 14 -2.16 -11.11 -6.57
CA MET A 14 -1.25 -10.50 -5.60
C MET A 14 -1.74 -9.10 -5.24
N PHE A 15 -2.20 -8.91 -4.00
CA PHE A 15 -2.38 -7.57 -3.44
C PHE A 15 -1.05 -6.80 -3.51
N THR A 16 -1.04 -5.73 -4.30
CA THR A 16 0.10 -4.84 -4.60
C THR A 16 0.03 -3.55 -3.78
N PHE A 17 1.03 -2.68 -3.92
CA PHE A 17 1.03 -1.38 -3.25
C PHE A 17 -0.06 -0.45 -3.82
N ASP A 18 -0.32 -0.50 -5.12
CA ASP A 18 -1.41 0.26 -5.74
C ASP A 18 -2.79 -0.22 -5.28
N ASP A 19 -2.94 -1.49 -4.89
CA ASP A 19 -4.20 -2.02 -4.35
C ASP A 19 -4.57 -1.43 -2.97
N LEU A 20 -3.68 -0.68 -2.32
CA LEU A 20 -3.99 0.01 -1.06
C LEU A 20 -5.17 1.00 -1.20
N ILE A 21 -5.48 1.47 -2.40
CA ILE A 21 -6.69 2.28 -2.67
C ILE A 21 -7.99 1.54 -2.34
N LYS A 22 -7.96 0.20 -2.25
CA LYS A 22 -9.10 -0.65 -1.88
C LYS A 22 -9.27 -0.77 -0.36
N VAL A 23 -8.35 -0.20 0.42
CA VAL A 23 -8.42 -0.17 1.88
C VAL A 23 -9.16 1.09 2.32
N ASP A 24 -10.07 0.94 3.27
CA ASP A 24 -10.84 2.07 3.79
C ASP A 24 -9.93 3.06 4.55
N PRO A 25 -10.36 4.33 4.73
CA PRO A 25 -9.56 5.33 5.43
C PRO A 25 -9.12 4.93 6.84
N GLY A 26 -9.96 4.20 7.59
CA GLY A 26 -9.61 3.68 8.92
C GLY A 26 -8.47 2.67 8.85
N GLY A 27 -8.53 1.76 7.87
CA GLY A 27 -7.45 0.82 7.58
C GLY A 27 -6.14 1.50 7.20
N ILE A 28 -6.17 2.53 6.34
CA ILE A 28 -4.98 3.32 5.99
C ILE A 28 -4.39 4.01 7.21
N GLN A 29 -5.20 4.56 8.11
CA GLN A 29 -4.72 5.15 9.36
C GLN A 29 -4.07 4.12 10.28
N THR A 30 -4.58 2.88 10.32
CA THR A 30 -3.94 1.76 11.04
C THR A 30 -2.59 1.41 10.43
N LEU A 31 -2.52 1.29 9.10
CA LEU A 31 -1.27 1.04 8.40
C LEU A 31 -0.23 2.15 8.66
N LEU A 32 -0.64 3.42 8.60
CA LEU A 32 0.21 4.57 8.89
C LEU A 32 0.85 4.54 10.29
N ARG A 33 0.21 3.89 11.27
CA ARG A 33 0.76 3.74 12.62
C ARG A 33 1.80 2.62 12.74
N GLN A 34 1.80 1.67 11.80
CA GLN A 34 2.65 0.47 11.84
C GLN A 34 3.84 0.55 10.89
N VAL A 35 3.83 1.49 9.94
CA VAL A 35 4.89 1.67 8.95
C VAL A 35 5.89 2.74 9.41
N GLU A 36 7.18 2.44 9.27
CA GLU A 36 8.26 3.39 9.51
C GLU A 36 8.20 4.56 8.52
N LYS A 37 8.36 5.80 9.04
CA LYS A 37 8.18 7.02 8.23
C LYS A 37 9.13 7.11 7.04
N GLU A 38 10.40 6.75 7.25
CA GLU A 38 11.41 6.76 6.19
C GLU A 38 11.07 5.74 5.09
N GLN A 39 10.58 4.56 5.48
CA GLN A 39 10.13 3.55 4.52
C GLN A 39 8.92 4.03 3.71
N LEU A 40 7.96 4.70 4.37
CA LEU A 40 6.80 5.28 3.68
C LEU A 40 7.21 6.39 2.71
N ALA A 41 8.09 7.30 3.13
CA ALA A 41 8.60 8.36 2.28
C ALA A 41 9.26 7.78 1.02
N LEU A 42 10.12 6.77 1.17
CA LEU A 42 10.76 6.08 0.05
C LEU A 42 9.74 5.42 -0.89
N ALA A 43 8.77 4.69 -0.34
CA ALA A 43 7.73 4.02 -1.12
C ALA A 43 6.85 5.01 -1.92
N LEU A 44 6.50 6.16 -1.32
CA LEU A 44 5.68 7.19 -1.96
C LEU A 44 6.38 7.92 -3.11
N LYS A 45 7.72 7.87 -3.21
CA LYS A 45 8.44 8.48 -4.35
C LYS A 45 8.13 7.82 -5.69
N GLY A 46 7.85 6.52 -5.70
CA GLY A 46 7.45 5.79 -6.90
C GLY A 46 5.96 5.44 -6.94
N ALA A 47 5.15 5.98 -6.03
CA ALA A 47 3.72 5.74 -6.02
C ALA A 47 2.98 6.54 -7.11
N SER A 48 1.86 5.99 -7.56
CA SER A 48 0.87 6.73 -8.35
C SER A 48 0.30 7.90 -7.55
N ASP A 49 -0.22 8.92 -8.25
CA ASP A 49 -0.77 10.10 -7.56
C ASP A 49 -2.00 9.76 -6.73
N GLU A 50 -2.81 8.80 -7.17
CA GLU A 50 -3.97 8.29 -6.43
C GLU A 50 -3.55 7.69 -5.07
N VAL A 51 -2.49 6.88 -5.04
CA VAL A 51 -1.97 6.31 -3.80
C VAL A 51 -1.37 7.40 -2.90
N LYS A 52 -0.65 8.38 -3.47
CA LYS A 52 -0.14 9.51 -2.67
C LYS A 52 -1.29 10.27 -2.02
N ASP A 53 -2.33 10.59 -2.79
CA ASP A 53 -3.49 11.33 -2.30
C ASP A 53 -4.20 10.57 -1.18
N LEU A 54 -4.37 9.25 -1.32
CA LEU A 54 -4.91 8.37 -0.26
C LEU A 54 -4.13 8.48 1.04
N PHE A 55 -2.79 8.40 0.98
CA PHE A 55 -1.96 8.50 2.16
C PHE A 55 -1.98 9.91 2.77
N PHE A 56 -1.87 10.95 1.95
CA PHE A 56 -1.88 12.34 2.42
C PHE A 56 -3.24 12.76 2.98
N SER A 57 -4.35 12.29 2.42
CA SER A 57 -5.69 12.57 2.96
C SER A 57 -5.92 11.92 4.33
N ASN A 58 -5.18 10.86 4.65
CA ASN A 58 -5.21 10.18 5.94
C ASN A 58 -4.16 10.69 6.93
N MET A 59 -3.39 11.72 6.57
CA MET A 59 -2.45 12.41 7.44
C MET A 59 -3.02 13.75 7.91
N SER A 60 -2.61 14.19 9.10
CA SER A 60 -2.78 15.61 9.47
C SER A 60 -1.95 16.51 8.54
N GLU A 61 -2.36 17.76 8.35
CA GLU A 61 -1.63 18.74 7.51
C GLU A 61 -0.14 18.82 7.87
N ARG A 62 0.18 18.85 9.16
CA ARG A 62 1.56 18.86 9.66
C ARG A 62 2.32 17.59 9.26
N ALA A 63 1.71 16.41 9.43
CA ALA A 63 2.34 15.14 9.10
C ALA A 63 2.56 15.01 7.58
N GLY A 64 1.57 15.41 6.77
CA GLY A 64 1.70 15.44 5.32
C GLY A 64 2.80 16.38 4.85
N LYS A 65 2.94 17.56 5.48
CA LYS A 65 4.04 18.49 5.19
C LYS A 65 5.40 17.86 5.50
N MET A 66 5.58 17.28 6.69
CA MET A 66 6.83 16.62 7.08
C MET A 66 7.18 15.47 6.12
N MET A 67 6.19 14.66 5.75
CA MET A 67 6.39 13.56 4.79
C MET A 67 6.86 14.05 3.42
N LYS A 68 6.31 15.17 2.92
CA LYS A 68 6.77 15.79 1.67
C LYS A 68 8.21 16.29 1.78
N GLU A 69 8.56 16.93 2.90
CA GLU A 69 9.94 17.38 3.18
C GLU A 69 10.92 16.19 3.23
N ASP A 70 10.53 15.08 3.88
CA ASP A 70 11.34 13.85 3.94
C ASP A 70 11.55 13.25 2.53
N MET A 71 10.48 13.20 1.72
CA MET A 71 10.56 12.73 0.32
C MET A 71 11.48 13.61 -0.54
N GLU A 72 11.45 14.93 -0.35
CA GLU A 72 12.33 15.88 -1.04
C GLU A 72 13.79 15.71 -0.60
N ALA A 73 14.03 15.58 0.70
CA ALA A 73 15.37 15.41 1.28
C ALA A 73 16.10 14.15 0.79
N MET A 74 15.35 13.08 0.46
CA MET A 74 15.92 11.85 -0.11
C MET A 74 16.57 12.04 -1.49
N GLY A 75 16.21 13.07 -2.25
CA GLY A 75 16.77 13.28 -3.60
C GLY A 75 16.47 12.12 -4.56
N ALA A 76 17.35 11.82 -5.51
CA ALA A 76 17.14 10.69 -6.42
C ALA A 76 17.34 9.34 -5.68
N VAL A 77 16.34 8.46 -5.76
CA VAL A 77 16.37 7.12 -5.15
C VAL A 77 16.42 6.04 -6.23
N ARG A 78 16.88 4.84 -5.89
CA ARG A 78 16.91 3.71 -6.84
C ARG A 78 15.53 3.05 -6.88
N LEU A 79 15.08 2.68 -8.07
CA LEU A 79 13.81 1.98 -8.26
C LEU A 79 13.70 0.72 -7.39
N LYS A 80 14.79 -0.04 -7.28
CA LYS A 80 14.84 -1.24 -6.43
C LYS A 80 14.52 -0.94 -4.95
N ASP A 81 15.04 0.15 -4.41
CA ASP A 81 14.84 0.52 -3.01
C ASP A 81 13.36 0.92 -2.78
N VAL A 82 12.74 1.55 -3.78
CA VAL A 82 11.31 1.87 -3.78
C VAL A 82 10.46 0.60 -3.81
N ASP A 83 10.77 -0.35 -4.70
CA ASP A 83 10.04 -1.61 -4.83
C ASP A 83 10.11 -2.44 -3.53
N GLU A 84 11.28 -2.45 -2.87
CA GLU A 84 11.48 -3.10 -1.57
C GLU A 84 10.64 -2.43 -0.47
N ALA A 85 10.64 -1.09 -0.41
CA ALA A 85 9.84 -0.34 0.55
C ALA A 85 8.32 -0.56 0.34
N GLN A 86 7.86 -0.53 -0.90
CA GLN A 86 6.46 -0.80 -1.26
C GLN A 86 6.07 -2.24 -0.87
N SER A 87 6.91 -3.22 -1.18
CA SER A 87 6.68 -4.63 -0.83
C SER A 87 6.59 -4.84 0.68
N ALA A 88 7.44 -4.16 1.45
CA ALA A 88 7.41 -4.21 2.91
C ALA A 88 6.11 -3.62 3.48
N ILE A 89 5.63 -2.49 2.94
CA ILE A 89 4.35 -1.89 3.36
C ILE A 89 3.17 -2.80 3.02
N VAL A 90 3.16 -3.39 1.83
CA VAL A 90 2.15 -4.38 1.43
C VAL A 90 2.13 -5.56 2.40
N GLN A 91 3.30 -6.05 2.83
CA GLN A 91 3.38 -7.12 3.81
C GLN A 91 2.80 -6.72 5.17
N VAL A 92 3.03 -5.49 5.63
CA VAL A 92 2.41 -4.96 6.85
C VAL A 92 0.89 -4.91 6.70
N ALA A 93 0.37 -4.40 5.58
CA ALA A 93 -1.06 -4.33 5.32
C ALA A 93 -1.71 -5.73 5.31
N LYS A 94 -1.06 -6.72 4.69
CA LYS A 94 -1.51 -8.13 4.73
C LYS A 94 -1.55 -8.68 6.14
N ASN A 95 -0.49 -8.48 6.92
CA ASN A 95 -0.45 -8.96 8.31
C ASN A 95 -1.56 -8.33 9.17
N LEU A 96 -1.88 -7.05 8.94
CA LEU A 96 -2.99 -6.36 9.61
C LEU A 96 -4.36 -6.86 9.13
N SER A 97 -4.46 -7.26 7.86
CA SER A 97 -5.66 -7.91 7.35
C SER A 97 -5.85 -9.30 7.97
N ASP A 98 -4.79 -10.09 8.07
CA ASP A 98 -4.80 -11.41 8.69
C ASP A 98 -5.14 -11.35 10.19
N SER A 99 -4.81 -10.24 10.88
CA SER A 99 -5.21 -9.98 12.26
C SER A 99 -6.61 -9.38 12.41
N GLY A 100 -7.26 -9.01 11.30
CA GLY A 100 -8.58 -8.37 11.28
C GLY A 100 -8.57 -6.88 11.65
N GLU A 101 -7.40 -6.24 11.68
CA GLU A 101 -7.25 -4.80 11.97
C GLU A 101 -7.50 -3.91 10.75
N ILE A 102 -7.36 -4.46 9.54
CA ILE A 102 -7.64 -3.80 8.28
C ILE A 102 -8.54 -4.71 7.44
N VAL A 103 -9.49 -4.15 6.71
CA VAL A 103 -10.24 -4.88 5.69
C VAL A 103 -9.67 -4.51 4.32
N ILE A 104 -9.15 -5.50 3.60
CA ILE A 104 -8.75 -5.35 2.21
C ILE A 104 -9.88 -5.92 1.37
N ALA A 105 -10.58 -5.07 0.61
CA ALA A 105 -11.56 -5.55 -0.35
C ALA A 105 -10.85 -6.38 -1.42
N THR A 106 -10.89 -7.70 -1.26
CA THR A 106 -10.46 -8.64 -2.30
C THR A 106 -11.61 -8.75 -3.29
N GLY A 107 -11.31 -8.64 -4.59
CA GLY A 107 -12.33 -8.68 -5.65
C GLY A 107 -13.14 -9.99 -5.74
N ASP A 108 -12.91 -10.94 -4.82
CA ASP A 108 -13.61 -12.23 -4.73
C ASP A 108 -14.72 -12.24 -3.64
N GLU A 109 -14.83 -11.21 -2.78
CA GLU A 109 -15.87 -11.13 -1.74
C GLU A 109 -17.25 -10.64 -2.24
N GLU A 110 -17.45 -10.50 -3.56
CA GLU A 110 -18.80 -10.41 -4.13
C GLU A 110 -19.52 -11.79 -4.20
N GLY A 111 -18.86 -12.87 -3.75
CA GLY A 111 -19.30 -14.25 -3.97
C GLY A 111 -20.17 -14.93 -2.91
N GLU A 112 -20.16 -14.54 -1.63
CA GLU A 112 -20.95 -15.24 -0.60
C GLU A 112 -21.53 -14.29 0.46
N LEU A 113 -22.70 -13.73 0.16
CA LEU A 113 -23.71 -13.49 1.18
C LEU A 113 -24.77 -14.59 1.02
N VAL A 114 -24.70 -15.61 1.87
CA VAL A 114 -25.76 -16.62 2.00
C VAL A 114 -26.76 -16.12 3.04
N PHE A 115 -28.03 -15.97 2.62
CA PHE A 115 -29.18 -15.71 3.49
C PHE A 115 -29.64 -17.00 4.19
#